data_AF-A0A094ZQ87-F1
#
_entry.id   AF-A0A094ZQ87-F1
#
_cell.length_a   1.000
_cell.length_b   1.000
_cell.length_c   1.000
_cell.angle_alpha   90.00
_cell.angle_beta   90.00
_cell.angle_gamma   90.00
#
_symmetry.space_group_name_H-M   'P 1'
#
loop_
_entity.id
_entity.type
_entity.pdbx_description
1 polymer ?
#
loop_
_entity_poly.entity_id
_entity_poly.type
_entity_poly.pdbx_seq_one_letter_code
_entity_poly.pdbx_strand_id
1 'polypeptide(L)'
;KRFCRKGIPDHIRPTVWMHLSGAYERMEANPDAYQIAVSKAPPTHIWNVILADVPRTFPENKHFQDPDGPSSKLVSLKRVLSAFAVHFPKIGYCQGMNYIAAVLLLVLDCPPNEREVKAFWLLDALINHILPKYYSSDMLAVRVDCMVFNQLLKDKIPTVHKIIMNSGITCTLLATKWFICLFADVLPIETTIRVFDCLFYEGDKVLFRVCLSLVRLHYKDLIQCNEFPILITAFRNMCKDKQTLYCHQFIESMFRSHGSLPKSKIAKLRNQFTQQIENDTGDPE
;
A
#
# COMPACT_ATOMS: atom_id res chain seq x y z
N LYS A 1 10.81 3.12 17.08
CA LYS A 1 10.54 1.68 16.84
C LYS A 1 9.46 1.09 17.74
N ARG A 2 9.70 0.91 19.05
CA ARG A 2 8.74 0.28 19.99
C ARG A 2 7.37 0.95 19.98
N PHE A 3 7.34 2.29 20.01
CA PHE A 3 6.10 3.06 20.03
C PHE A 3 5.28 2.92 18.74
N CYS A 4 5.90 3.08 17.56
CA CYS A 4 5.24 2.87 16.26
C CYS A 4 4.57 1.48 16.17
N ARG A 5 5.29 0.43 16.61
CA ARG A 5 4.76 -0.94 16.64
C ARG A 5 3.62 -1.13 17.63
N LYS A 6 3.56 -0.38 18.74
CA LYS A 6 2.47 -0.47 19.72
C LYS A 6 1.20 0.28 19.31
N GLY A 7 1.35 1.45 18.70
CA GLY A 7 0.26 2.41 18.53
C GLY A 7 0.82 3.80 18.50
N ILE A 8 0.70 4.53 17.38
CA ILE A 8 0.79 5.99 17.45
C ILE A 8 -0.61 6.48 17.83
N PRO A 9 -0.80 7.28 18.91
CA PRO A 9 -2.10 7.85 19.25
C PRO A 9 -2.66 8.75 18.14
N ASP A 10 -3.98 8.74 17.97
CA ASP A 10 -4.65 9.42 16.84
C ASP A 10 -4.31 10.90 16.73
N HIS A 11 -4.38 11.63 17.84
CA HIS A 11 -4.16 13.09 17.88
C HIS A 11 -2.73 13.53 17.51
N ILE A 12 -1.71 12.67 17.67
CA ILE A 12 -0.33 12.97 17.25
C ILE A 12 0.07 12.29 15.93
N ARG A 13 -0.77 11.38 15.41
CA ARG A 13 -0.42 10.59 14.23
C ARG A 13 -0.11 11.46 13.00
N PRO A 14 -0.88 12.51 12.67
CA PRO A 14 -0.54 13.43 11.58
C PRO A 14 0.90 13.94 11.66
N THR A 15 1.27 14.52 12.81
CA THR A 15 2.60 15.10 13.03
C THR A 15 3.69 14.04 12.96
N VAL A 16 3.49 12.88 13.61
CA VAL A 16 4.48 11.81 13.61
C VAL A 16 4.69 11.25 12.20
N TRP A 17 3.64 11.05 11.40
CA TRP A 17 3.77 10.60 10.01
C TRP A 17 4.53 11.62 9.16
N MET A 18 4.24 12.91 9.30
CA MET A 18 4.93 13.97 8.56
C MET A 18 6.44 13.95 8.81
N HIS A 19 6.87 13.84 10.06
CA HIS A 19 8.31 13.82 10.39
C HIS A 19 8.99 12.49 10.08
N LEU A 20 8.38 11.34 10.41
CA LEU A 20 9.03 10.04 10.17
C LEU A 20 9.27 9.75 8.69
N SER A 21 8.41 10.30 7.84
CA SER A 21 8.45 10.10 6.39
C SER A 21 9.34 11.11 5.64
N GLY A 22 9.83 12.14 6.34
CA GLY A 22 10.51 13.29 5.72
C GLY A 22 9.58 14.22 4.94
N ALA A 23 8.26 14.03 5.01
CA ALA A 23 7.29 14.83 4.29
C ALA A 23 7.24 16.28 4.78
N TYR A 24 7.46 16.49 6.08
CA TYR A 24 7.50 17.83 6.67
C TYR A 24 8.62 18.67 6.04
N GLU A 25 9.82 18.12 5.97
CA GLU A 25 11.00 18.81 5.45
C GLU A 25 10.84 19.12 3.95
N ARG A 26 10.24 18.21 3.17
CA ARG A 26 9.96 18.46 1.74
C ARG A 26 8.87 19.52 1.53
N MET A 27 7.86 19.52 2.39
CA MET A 27 6.80 20.54 2.40
C MET A 27 7.37 21.93 2.69
N GLU A 28 8.20 22.08 3.74
CA GLU A 28 8.83 23.34 4.11
C GLU A 28 9.80 23.84 3.03
N ALA A 29 10.52 22.92 2.36
CA ALA A 29 11.41 23.26 1.26
C ALA A 29 10.67 23.70 -0.02
N ASN A 30 9.37 23.38 -0.15
CA ASN A 30 8.57 23.62 -1.35
C ASN A 30 7.14 24.08 -1.01
N PRO A 31 6.97 25.22 -0.30
CA PRO A 31 5.69 25.61 0.30
C PRO A 31 4.57 25.80 -0.73
N ASP A 32 4.90 26.25 -1.94
CA ASP A 32 3.92 26.56 -2.99
C ASP A 32 3.64 25.38 -3.94
N ALA A 33 4.38 24.27 -3.83
CA ALA A 33 4.32 23.18 -4.81
C ALA A 33 2.92 22.60 -4.98
N TYR A 34 2.19 22.41 -3.88
CA TYR A 34 0.82 21.91 -3.94
C TYR A 34 -0.13 22.91 -4.62
N GLN A 35 -0.04 24.20 -4.28
CA GLN A 35 -0.91 25.23 -4.87
C GLN A 35 -0.64 25.40 -6.36
N ILE A 36 0.63 25.41 -6.76
CA ILE A 36 1.04 25.42 -8.18
C ILE A 36 0.47 24.19 -8.89
N ALA A 37 0.55 23.01 -8.29
CA ALA A 37 0.04 21.78 -8.91
C ALA A 37 -1.48 21.80 -9.06
N VAL A 38 -2.23 22.26 -8.05
CA VAL A 38 -3.70 22.38 -8.12
C VAL A 38 -4.14 23.40 -9.18
N SER A 39 -3.34 24.44 -9.43
CA SER A 39 -3.66 25.46 -10.45
C SER A 39 -3.59 24.94 -11.90
N LYS A 40 -3.10 23.72 -12.11
CA LYS A 40 -2.93 23.09 -13.43
C LYS A 40 -3.85 21.89 -13.56
N ALA A 41 -4.26 21.59 -14.79
CA ALA A 41 -4.99 20.38 -15.11
C ALA A 41 -4.01 19.22 -15.40
N PRO A 42 -4.23 18.01 -14.86
CA PRO A 42 -3.51 16.83 -15.32
C PRO A 42 -3.92 16.49 -16.77
N PRO A 43 -3.10 15.71 -17.51
CA PRO A 43 -3.47 15.21 -18.83
C PRO A 43 -4.86 14.53 -18.83
N THR A 44 -5.65 14.72 -19.89
CA THR A 44 -7.05 14.25 -19.96
C THR A 44 -7.20 12.76 -19.67
N HIS A 45 -6.29 11.92 -20.18
CA HIS A 45 -6.34 10.48 -19.92
C HIS A 45 -6.14 10.15 -18.44
N ILE A 46 -5.22 10.84 -17.74
CA ILE A 46 -5.01 10.69 -16.29
C ILE A 46 -6.24 11.17 -15.53
N TRP A 47 -6.76 12.34 -15.90
CA TRP A 47 -7.95 12.92 -15.28
C TRP A 47 -9.15 11.97 -15.33
N ASN A 48 -9.40 11.34 -16.47
CA ASN A 48 -10.50 10.41 -16.64
C ASN A 48 -10.38 9.17 -15.73
N VAL A 49 -9.16 8.65 -15.54
CA VAL A 49 -8.94 7.53 -14.61
C VAL A 49 -9.18 7.97 -13.16
N ILE A 50 -8.72 9.17 -12.77
CA ILE A 50 -8.99 9.73 -11.43
C ILE A 50 -10.51 9.86 -11.21
N LEU A 51 -11.25 10.40 -12.19
CA LEU A 51 -12.70 10.55 -12.10
C LEU A 51 -13.45 9.22 -12.00
N ALA A 52 -12.96 8.16 -12.63
CA ALA A 52 -13.53 6.82 -12.50
C ALA A 52 -13.25 6.19 -11.12
N ASP A 53 -12.12 6.51 -10.50
CA ASP A 53 -11.66 5.89 -9.26
C ASP A 53 -12.17 6.56 -7.99
N VAL A 54 -12.31 7.89 -7.99
CA VAL A 54 -12.75 8.65 -6.81
C VAL A 54 -14.10 8.16 -6.26
N PRO A 55 -15.18 7.98 -7.07
CA PRO A 55 -16.50 7.58 -6.55
C PRO A 55 -16.54 6.17 -5.95
N ARG A 56 -15.65 5.28 -6.39
CA ARG A 56 -15.55 3.89 -5.91
C ARG A 56 -14.57 3.71 -4.75
N THR A 57 -13.99 4.80 -4.23
CA THR A 57 -13.01 4.77 -3.14
C THR A 57 -13.72 4.78 -1.79
N PHE A 58 -13.73 3.64 -1.09
CA PHE A 58 -14.41 3.47 0.20
C PHE A 58 -15.88 3.95 0.21
N PRO A 59 -16.74 3.41 -0.67
CA PRO A 59 -18.12 3.90 -0.84
C PRO A 59 -18.97 3.79 0.43
N GLU A 60 -18.66 2.85 1.32
CA GLU A 60 -19.34 2.66 2.61
C GLU A 60 -18.87 3.62 3.71
N ASN A 61 -17.84 4.44 3.45
CA ASN A 61 -17.32 5.40 4.42
C ASN A 61 -18.06 6.73 4.29
N LYS A 62 -18.62 7.23 5.40
CA LYS A 62 -19.36 8.51 5.45
C LYS A 62 -18.62 9.72 4.86
N HIS A 63 -17.29 9.71 4.81
CA HIS A 63 -16.49 10.79 4.23
C HIS A 63 -16.28 10.66 2.72
N PHE A 64 -16.63 9.53 2.12
CA PHE A 64 -16.47 9.25 0.69
C PHE A 64 -17.75 8.76 0.00
N GLN A 65 -18.88 8.74 0.72
CA GLN A 65 -20.17 8.32 0.19
C GLN A 65 -20.89 9.44 -0.56
N ASP A 66 -20.93 10.64 0.01
CA ASP A 66 -21.68 11.78 -0.51
C ASP A 66 -20.73 12.92 -0.92
N PRO A 67 -20.69 13.34 -2.21
CA PRO A 67 -19.92 14.48 -2.67
C PRO A 67 -20.30 15.80 -1.99
N ASP A 68 -21.58 15.97 -1.66
CA ASP A 68 -22.15 17.21 -1.11
C ASP A 68 -22.24 17.18 0.43
N GLY A 69 -21.82 16.06 1.03
CA GLY A 69 -21.83 15.88 2.48
C GLY A 69 -20.88 16.86 3.19
N PRO A 70 -21.25 17.41 4.37
CA PRO A 70 -20.47 18.44 5.06
C PRO A 70 -19.08 17.97 5.53
N SER A 71 -18.88 16.66 5.61
CA SER A 71 -17.60 16.04 5.99
C SER A 71 -16.93 15.28 4.84
N SER A 72 -17.41 15.51 3.61
CA SER A 72 -16.93 14.85 2.40
C SER A 72 -15.46 15.15 2.17
N LYS A 73 -14.74 14.13 1.73
CA LYS A 73 -13.33 14.17 1.35
C LYS A 73 -13.13 13.83 -0.12
N LEU A 74 -14.20 13.61 -0.89
CA LEU A 74 -14.10 13.26 -2.32
C LEU A 74 -13.44 14.37 -3.16
N VAL A 75 -13.79 15.64 -2.88
CA VAL A 75 -13.17 16.78 -3.56
C VAL A 75 -11.69 16.89 -3.22
N SER A 76 -11.33 16.76 -1.94
CA SER A 76 -9.94 16.75 -1.49
C SER A 76 -9.16 15.58 -2.09
N LEU A 77 -9.75 14.38 -2.15
CA LEU A 77 -9.14 13.22 -2.76
C LEU A 77 -8.82 13.48 -4.24
N LYS A 78 -9.79 14.00 -5.00
CA LYS A 78 -9.62 14.36 -6.40
C LYS A 78 -8.51 15.39 -6.60
N ARG A 79 -8.47 16.44 -5.77
CA ARG A 79 -7.44 17.49 -5.83
C ARG A 79 -6.05 16.96 -5.50
N VAL A 80 -5.90 16.19 -4.43
CA VAL A 80 -4.61 15.59 -4.03
C VAL A 80 -4.05 14.68 -5.12
N LEU A 81 -4.88 13.79 -5.68
CA LEU A 81 -4.45 12.87 -6.75
C LEU A 81 -4.06 13.62 -8.03
N SER A 82 -4.83 14.66 -8.38
CA SER A 82 -4.56 15.47 -9.57
C SER A 82 -3.30 16.32 -9.41
N ALA A 83 -3.14 16.95 -8.25
CA ALA A 83 -1.93 17.69 -7.89
C ALA A 83 -0.70 16.77 -7.90
N PHE A 84 -0.80 15.56 -7.35
CA PHE A 84 0.27 14.57 -7.40
C PHE A 84 0.65 14.24 -8.85
N ALA A 85 -0.34 13.93 -9.70
CA ALA A 85 -0.07 13.58 -11.10
C ALA A 85 0.54 14.73 -11.91
N VAL A 86 0.14 15.97 -11.63
CA VAL A 86 0.73 17.19 -12.23
C VAL A 86 2.17 17.39 -11.75
N HIS A 87 2.42 17.22 -10.46
CA HIS A 87 3.74 17.49 -9.87
C HIS A 87 4.76 16.40 -10.21
N PHE A 88 4.32 15.14 -10.33
CA PHE A 88 5.15 13.99 -10.67
C PHE A 88 4.73 13.34 -12.00
N PRO A 89 4.87 14.03 -13.15
CA PRO A 89 4.28 13.58 -14.43
C PRO A 89 4.86 12.27 -14.96
N LYS A 90 6.07 11.86 -14.52
CA LYS A 90 6.65 10.54 -14.87
C LYS A 90 5.90 9.37 -14.24
N ILE A 91 5.26 9.59 -13.10
CA ILE A 91 4.40 8.62 -12.42
C ILE A 91 2.95 8.86 -12.81
N GLY A 92 2.52 10.12 -12.82
CA GLY A 92 1.15 10.51 -13.07
C GLY A 92 0.22 9.98 -11.99
N TYR A 93 -0.84 9.29 -12.40
CA TYR A 93 -1.75 8.56 -11.51
C TYR A 93 -1.80 7.10 -11.94
N CYS A 94 -1.67 6.21 -10.96
CA CYS A 94 -1.88 4.78 -11.13
C CYS A 94 -3.02 4.30 -10.23
N GLN A 95 -3.85 3.40 -10.75
CA GLN A 95 -4.96 2.81 -10.02
C GLN A 95 -4.45 2.17 -8.72
N GLY A 96 -5.08 2.53 -7.60
CA GLY A 96 -4.67 2.10 -6.26
C GLY A 96 -4.16 3.24 -5.38
N MET A 97 -3.62 4.31 -6.00
CA MET A 97 -3.20 5.52 -5.28
C MET A 97 -4.38 6.22 -4.59
N ASN A 98 -5.59 6.12 -5.14
CA ASN A 98 -6.82 6.64 -4.55
C ASN A 98 -7.06 6.11 -3.13
N TYR A 99 -6.83 4.82 -2.88
CA TYR A 99 -7.03 4.23 -1.56
C TYR A 99 -5.98 4.74 -0.56
N ILE A 100 -4.73 4.89 -1.00
CA ILE A 100 -3.65 5.42 -0.16
C ILE A 100 -3.95 6.86 0.22
N ALA A 101 -4.24 7.71 -0.76
CA ALA A 101 -4.59 9.12 -0.54
C ALA A 101 -5.83 9.27 0.36
N ALA A 102 -6.84 8.42 0.19
CA ALA A 102 -8.03 8.41 1.03
C ALA A 102 -7.71 8.07 2.50
N VAL A 103 -6.86 7.07 2.76
CA VAL A 103 -6.40 6.74 4.12
C VAL A 103 -5.66 7.93 4.74
N LEU A 104 -4.77 8.59 3.99
CA LEU A 104 -4.04 9.77 4.48
C LEU A 104 -5.03 10.90 4.85
N LEU A 105 -6.01 11.19 4.00
CA LEU A 105 -7.04 12.20 4.26
C LEU A 105 -7.95 11.87 5.45
N LEU A 106 -8.16 10.58 5.76
CA LEU A 106 -8.90 10.16 6.96
C LEU A 106 -8.11 10.38 8.24
N VAL A 107 -6.79 10.19 8.21
CA VAL A 107 -5.92 10.32 9.39
C VAL A 107 -5.58 11.77 9.70
N LEU A 108 -5.48 12.62 8.67
CA LEU A 108 -5.09 14.02 8.81
C LEU A 108 -6.23 14.88 9.38
N ASP A 109 -6.27 14.97 10.70
CA ASP A 109 -7.20 15.81 11.44
C ASP A 109 -6.69 17.26 11.55
N CYS A 110 -6.90 18.03 10.48
CA CYS A 110 -6.57 19.45 10.39
C CYS A 110 -7.51 20.15 9.37
N PRO A 111 -7.48 21.50 9.27
CA PRO A 111 -8.32 22.24 8.33
C PRO A 111 -8.15 21.76 6.87
N PRO A 112 -9.20 21.83 6.03
CA PRO A 112 -9.20 21.21 4.70
C PRO A 112 -7.99 21.56 3.81
N ASN A 113 -7.58 22.83 3.78
CA ASN A 113 -6.45 23.27 2.97
C ASN A 113 -5.12 22.68 3.45
N GLU A 114 -4.86 22.68 4.76
CA GLU A 114 -3.66 22.05 5.33
C GLU A 114 -3.68 20.53 5.17
N ARG A 115 -4.87 19.92 5.30
CA ARG A 115 -5.06 18.47 5.16
C ARG A 115 -4.63 18.01 3.78
N GLU A 116 -5.05 18.70 2.73
CA GLU A 116 -4.69 18.34 1.36
C GLU A 116 -3.18 18.48 1.10
N VAL A 117 -2.55 19.56 1.58
CA VAL A 117 -1.10 19.77 1.46
C VAL A 117 -0.33 18.65 2.17
N LYS A 118 -0.70 18.32 3.42
CA LYS A 118 -0.07 17.23 4.18
C LYS A 118 -0.30 15.87 3.51
N ALA A 119 -1.50 15.62 2.97
CA ALA A 119 -1.80 14.38 2.25
C ALA A 119 -0.96 14.23 0.98
N PHE A 120 -0.79 15.32 0.22
CA PHE A 120 0.05 15.37 -0.98
C PHE A 120 1.50 15.00 -0.64
N TRP A 121 2.08 15.58 0.40
CA TRP A 121 3.47 15.30 0.80
C TRP A 121 3.67 13.93 1.45
N LEU A 122 2.68 13.40 2.17
CA LEU A 122 2.71 12.02 2.66
C LEU A 122 2.58 11.00 1.52
N LEU A 123 1.79 11.31 0.49
CA LEU A 123 1.68 10.48 -0.72
C LEU A 123 3.01 10.46 -1.48
N ASP A 124 3.66 11.61 -1.65
CA ASP A 124 5.03 11.72 -2.15
C ASP A 124 6.01 10.87 -1.32
N ALA A 125 5.97 11.00 0.01
CA ALA A 125 6.85 10.23 0.87
C ALA A 125 6.71 8.72 0.67
N LEU A 126 5.47 8.22 0.56
CA LEU A 126 5.22 6.82 0.30
C LEU A 126 5.75 6.42 -1.08
N ILE A 127 5.32 7.11 -2.13
CA ILE A 127 5.51 6.68 -3.51
C ILE A 127 6.93 6.90 -4.02
N ASN A 128 7.53 8.06 -3.73
CA ASN A 128 8.84 8.44 -4.28
C ASN A 128 10.01 8.06 -3.38
N HIS A 129 9.79 7.85 -2.07
CA HIS A 129 10.88 7.74 -1.10
C HIS A 129 10.87 6.46 -0.27
N ILE A 130 9.71 5.93 0.08
CA ILE A 130 9.61 4.73 0.94
C ILE A 130 9.47 3.46 0.13
N LEU A 131 8.66 3.48 -0.92
CA LEU A 131 8.36 2.32 -1.74
C LEU A 131 9.41 2.13 -2.86
N PRO A 132 9.57 0.90 -3.35
CA PRO A 132 10.11 0.68 -4.68
C PRO A 132 9.27 1.40 -5.74
N LYS A 133 9.76 1.45 -6.99
CA LYS A 133 9.05 2.07 -8.13
C LYS A 133 7.82 1.24 -8.57
N TYR A 134 6.84 1.06 -7.69
CA TYR A 134 5.65 0.24 -7.95
C TYR A 134 4.74 0.79 -9.04
N TYR A 135 4.75 2.11 -9.23
CA TYR A 135 3.88 2.82 -10.16
C TYR A 135 4.60 3.18 -11.46
N SER A 136 5.60 2.39 -11.87
CA SER A 136 6.16 2.43 -13.22
C SER A 136 5.19 1.79 -14.23
N SER A 137 5.32 2.13 -15.51
CA SER A 137 4.46 1.62 -16.59
C SER A 137 4.51 0.10 -16.75
N ASP A 138 5.66 -0.52 -16.47
CA ASP A 138 5.87 -1.97 -16.55
C ASP A 138 5.53 -2.72 -15.24
N MET A 139 5.26 -1.97 -14.17
CA MET A 139 5.04 -2.48 -12.81
C MET A 139 6.11 -3.47 -12.34
N LEU A 140 7.34 -3.34 -12.85
CA LEU A 140 8.42 -4.30 -12.63
C LEU A 140 8.67 -4.52 -11.13
N ALA A 141 8.72 -3.43 -10.36
CA ALA A 141 8.97 -3.51 -8.93
C ALA A 141 7.86 -4.26 -8.15
N VAL A 142 6.60 -4.17 -8.60
CA VAL A 142 5.49 -4.95 -8.00
C VAL A 142 5.66 -6.43 -8.33
N ARG A 143 5.95 -6.77 -9.59
CA ARG A 143 6.18 -8.15 -10.02
C ARG A 143 7.35 -8.78 -9.25
N VAL A 144 8.45 -8.05 -9.12
CA VAL A 144 9.62 -8.46 -8.33
C VAL A 144 9.22 -8.71 -6.88
N ASP A 145 8.46 -7.82 -6.25
CA ASP A 145 8.05 -8.02 -4.86
C ASP A 145 7.02 -9.16 -4.68
N CYS A 146 6.20 -9.45 -5.69
CA CYS A 146 5.40 -10.67 -5.72
C CYS A 146 6.28 -11.94 -5.77
N MET A 147 7.41 -11.92 -6.49
CA MET A 147 8.39 -13.02 -6.50
C MET A 147 9.16 -13.12 -5.17
N VAL A 148 9.55 -11.99 -4.58
CA VAL A 148 10.13 -11.95 -3.24
C VAL A 148 9.17 -12.55 -2.22
N PHE A 149 7.88 -12.19 -2.27
CA PHE A 149 6.86 -12.77 -1.41
C PHE A 149 6.74 -14.29 -1.62
N ASN A 150 6.75 -14.77 -2.87
CA ASN A 150 6.74 -16.20 -3.17
C ASN A 150 7.92 -16.93 -2.52
N GLN A 151 9.13 -16.38 -2.63
CA GLN A 151 10.31 -16.95 -1.98
C GLN A 151 10.23 -16.91 -0.46
N LEU A 152 9.68 -15.84 0.13
CA LEU A 152 9.47 -15.76 1.57
C LEU A 152 8.43 -16.77 2.08
N LEU A 153 7.40 -17.08 1.28
CA LEU A 153 6.47 -18.16 1.57
C LEU A 153 7.16 -19.51 1.54
N LYS A 154 7.98 -19.78 0.52
CA LYS A 154 8.80 -21.00 0.45
C LYS A 154 9.68 -21.17 1.69
N ASP A 155 10.32 -20.09 2.14
CA ASP A 155 11.23 -20.12 3.29
C ASP A 155 10.51 -20.27 4.64
N LYS A 156 9.31 -19.68 4.81
CA LYS A 156 8.68 -19.51 6.13
C LYS A 156 7.37 -20.28 6.32
N ILE A 157 6.65 -20.57 5.24
CA ILE A 157 5.36 -21.27 5.23
C ILE A 157 5.34 -22.25 4.03
N PRO A 158 6.29 -23.20 3.96
CA PRO A 158 6.51 -24.06 2.79
C PRO A 158 5.26 -24.86 2.39
N THR A 159 4.44 -25.26 3.36
CA THR A 159 3.17 -25.97 3.11
C THR A 159 2.23 -25.17 2.23
N VAL A 160 2.00 -23.90 2.57
CA VAL A 160 1.10 -23.02 1.78
C VAL A 160 1.73 -22.68 0.43
N HIS A 161 3.04 -22.45 0.38
CA HIS A 161 3.75 -22.27 -0.90
C HIS A 161 3.51 -23.47 -1.83
N LYS A 162 3.65 -24.70 -1.34
CA LYS A 162 3.41 -25.90 -2.15
C LYS A 162 1.97 -25.97 -2.68
N ILE A 163 0.98 -25.58 -1.87
CA ILE A 163 -0.42 -25.52 -2.30
C ILE A 163 -0.61 -24.50 -3.43
N ILE A 164 -0.06 -23.28 -3.28
CA ILE A 164 -0.12 -22.24 -4.31
C ILE A 164 0.49 -22.75 -5.63
N MET A 165 1.68 -23.37 -5.56
CA MET A 165 2.36 -23.90 -6.74
C MET A 165 1.58 -25.06 -7.39
N ASN A 166 1.04 -25.98 -6.58
CA ASN A 166 0.25 -27.11 -7.08
C ASN A 166 -1.08 -26.69 -7.72
N SER A 167 -1.65 -25.56 -7.28
CA SER A 167 -2.84 -24.97 -7.89
C SER A 167 -2.55 -24.18 -9.17
N GLY A 168 -1.28 -24.09 -9.60
CA GLY A 168 -0.87 -23.33 -10.79
C GLY A 168 -1.01 -21.82 -10.65
N ILE A 169 -1.08 -21.30 -9.40
CA ILE A 169 -1.28 -19.87 -9.12
C ILE A 169 0.05 -19.16 -8.90
N THR A 170 0.17 -17.95 -9.43
CA THR A 170 1.32 -17.08 -9.13
C THR A 170 1.00 -16.15 -7.96
N CYS A 171 2.02 -15.85 -7.14
CA CYS A 171 1.88 -14.81 -6.12
C CYS A 171 1.59 -13.42 -6.72
N THR A 172 1.93 -13.19 -7.99
CA THR A 172 1.54 -11.99 -8.72
C THR A 172 0.03 -11.87 -8.80
N LEU A 173 -0.69 -12.93 -9.16
CA LEU A 173 -2.16 -12.92 -9.19
C LEU A 173 -2.78 -12.66 -7.81
N LEU A 174 -2.17 -13.20 -6.76
CA LEU A 174 -2.70 -13.12 -5.39
C LEU A 174 -2.42 -11.77 -4.70
N ALA A 175 -1.22 -11.23 -4.88
CA ALA A 175 -0.68 -10.18 -4.01
C ALA A 175 -0.44 -8.83 -4.71
N THR A 176 -0.60 -8.72 -6.04
CA THR A 176 -0.40 -7.44 -6.77
C THR A 176 -1.17 -6.29 -6.12
N LYS A 177 -2.45 -6.52 -5.80
CA LYS A 177 -3.32 -5.52 -5.18
C LYS A 177 -2.88 -5.14 -3.75
N TRP A 178 -2.27 -6.07 -3.02
CA TRP A 178 -1.74 -5.81 -1.67
C TRP A 178 -0.60 -4.79 -1.72
N PHE A 179 0.32 -4.93 -2.67
CA PHE A 179 1.45 -4.01 -2.82
C PHE A 179 1.03 -2.67 -3.44
N ILE A 180 0.20 -2.65 -4.48
CA ILE A 180 -0.20 -1.41 -5.17
C ILE A 180 -1.05 -0.51 -4.28
N CYS A 181 -1.96 -1.09 -3.50
CA CYS A 181 -2.84 -0.32 -2.61
C CYS A 181 -2.28 -0.21 -1.18
N LEU A 182 -1.10 -0.77 -0.90
CA LEU A 182 -0.53 -0.86 0.46
C LEU A 182 -1.53 -1.44 1.48
N PHE A 183 -2.29 -2.44 1.06
CA PHE A 183 -3.40 -3.05 1.79
C PHE A 183 -4.61 -2.15 2.09
N ALA A 184 -4.60 -0.88 1.70
CA ALA A 184 -5.65 0.08 2.04
C ALA A 184 -7.06 -0.30 1.53
N ASP A 185 -7.15 -1.00 0.41
CA ASP A 185 -8.43 -1.45 -0.16
C ASP A 185 -8.89 -2.82 0.34
N VAL A 186 -8.04 -3.55 1.09
CA VAL A 186 -8.34 -4.94 1.46
C VAL A 186 -8.43 -5.16 2.96
N LEU A 187 -7.66 -4.42 3.77
CA LEU A 187 -7.70 -4.51 5.23
C LEU A 187 -8.67 -3.49 5.84
N PRO A 188 -9.23 -3.79 7.04
CA PRO A 188 -9.96 -2.80 7.83
C PRO A 188 -9.12 -1.54 8.07
N ILE A 189 -9.77 -0.37 8.08
CA ILE A 189 -9.09 0.93 8.14
C ILE A 189 -8.20 1.08 9.37
N GLU A 190 -8.64 0.59 10.52
CA GLU A 190 -7.89 0.62 11.77
C GLU A 190 -6.58 -0.17 11.63
N THR A 191 -6.63 -1.34 10.99
CA THR A 191 -5.43 -2.16 10.76
C THR A 191 -4.53 -1.54 9.71
N THR A 192 -5.09 -0.98 8.62
CA THR A 192 -4.34 -0.25 7.60
C THR A 192 -3.55 0.91 8.21
N ILE A 193 -4.17 1.72 9.06
CA ILE A 193 -3.49 2.83 9.75
C ILE A 193 -2.32 2.33 10.60
N ARG A 194 -2.51 1.20 11.32
CA ARG A 194 -1.45 0.61 12.14
C ARG A 194 -0.32 -0.01 11.31
N VAL A 195 -0.62 -0.51 10.11
CA VAL A 195 0.40 -0.89 9.12
C VAL A 195 1.18 0.34 8.66
N PHE A 196 0.49 1.46 8.38
CA PHE A 196 1.11 2.71 7.95
C PHE A 196 2.02 3.32 9.03
N ASP A 197 1.63 3.27 10.31
CA ASP A 197 2.49 3.65 11.44
C ASP A 197 3.85 2.94 11.40
N CYS A 198 3.84 1.66 11.01
CA CYS A 198 5.05 0.85 10.87
C CYS A 198 5.77 1.12 9.55
N LEU A 199 5.03 1.33 8.46
CA LEU A 199 5.57 1.60 7.12
C LEU A 199 6.38 2.90 7.10
N PHE A 200 5.83 3.99 7.64
CA PHE A 200 6.52 5.28 7.72
C PHE A 200 7.79 5.22 8.58
N TYR A 201 7.86 4.32 9.56
CA TYR A 201 9.04 4.19 10.43
C TYR A 201 10.08 3.17 9.93
N GLU A 202 9.64 1.98 9.49
CA GLU A 202 10.54 0.86 9.17
C GLU A 202 10.75 0.64 7.67
N GLY A 203 9.94 1.28 6.82
CA GLY A 203 9.96 1.17 5.37
C GLY A 203 9.16 -0.01 4.82
N ASP A 204 9.18 -0.11 3.50
CA ASP A 204 8.50 -1.08 2.63
C ASP A 204 8.59 -2.56 3.05
N LYS A 205 9.64 -2.97 3.78
CA LYS A 205 9.74 -4.34 4.33
C LYS A 205 8.53 -4.74 5.21
N VAL A 206 7.80 -3.76 5.74
CA VAL A 206 6.57 -3.99 6.51
C VAL A 206 5.51 -4.68 5.66
N LEU A 207 5.42 -4.38 4.36
CA LEU A 207 4.43 -4.98 3.46
C LEU A 207 4.59 -6.50 3.39
N PHE A 208 5.83 -7.00 3.26
CA PHE A 208 6.09 -8.45 3.31
C PHE A 208 5.69 -9.10 4.63
N ARG A 209 5.85 -8.37 5.75
CA ARG A 209 5.42 -8.88 7.05
C ARG A 209 3.91 -8.99 7.13
N VAL A 210 3.18 -8.03 6.57
CA VAL A 210 1.71 -8.09 6.46
C VAL A 210 1.30 -9.29 5.60
N CYS A 211 1.92 -9.49 4.42
CA CYS A 211 1.63 -10.65 3.57
C CYS A 211 1.79 -11.98 4.33
N LEU A 212 2.94 -12.18 4.99
CA LEU A 212 3.22 -13.41 5.74
C LEU A 212 2.27 -13.58 6.93
N SER A 213 1.95 -12.49 7.63
CA SER A 213 0.98 -12.51 8.74
C SER A 213 -0.40 -12.97 8.28
N LEU A 214 -0.90 -12.43 7.16
CA LEU A 214 -2.22 -12.80 6.64
C LEU A 214 -2.28 -14.28 6.29
N VAL A 215 -1.24 -14.78 5.61
CA VAL A 215 -1.15 -16.21 5.27
C VAL A 215 -1.05 -17.08 6.52
N ARG A 216 -0.27 -16.66 7.53
CA ARG A 216 -0.12 -17.45 8.76
C ARG A 216 -1.38 -17.44 9.62
N LEU A 217 -2.09 -16.32 9.68
CA LEU A 217 -3.35 -16.18 10.41
C LEU A 217 -4.41 -17.14 9.86
N HIS A 218 -4.44 -17.31 8.53
CA HIS A 218 -5.39 -18.16 7.82
C HIS A 218 -4.80 -19.51 7.40
N TYR A 219 -3.71 -19.94 8.04
CA TYR A 219 -2.99 -21.16 7.66
C TYR A 219 -3.91 -22.38 7.61
N LYS A 220 -4.81 -22.54 8.59
CA LYS A 220 -5.72 -23.69 8.69
C LYS A 220 -6.68 -23.77 7.50
N ASP A 221 -7.18 -22.63 7.03
CA ASP A 221 -8.11 -22.57 5.89
C ASP A 221 -7.35 -22.80 4.57
N LEU A 222 -6.14 -22.24 4.47
CA LEU A 222 -5.31 -22.35 3.27
C LEU A 222 -4.82 -23.78 3.03
N ILE A 223 -4.52 -24.56 4.08
CA ILE A 223 -4.08 -25.95 3.91
C ILE A 223 -5.18 -26.90 3.43
N GLN A 224 -6.45 -26.48 3.53
CA GLN A 224 -7.59 -27.23 3.03
C GLN A 224 -7.93 -26.88 1.58
N CYS A 225 -7.30 -25.84 1.02
CA CYS A 225 -7.49 -25.45 -0.37
C CYS A 225 -6.73 -26.44 -1.28
N ASN A 226 -7.47 -27.19 -2.08
CA ASN A 226 -6.94 -28.14 -3.06
C ASN A 226 -7.17 -27.70 -4.52
N GLU A 227 -7.99 -26.67 -4.74
CA GLU A 227 -8.39 -26.20 -6.07
C GLU A 227 -8.19 -24.70 -6.26
N PHE A 228 -7.93 -24.31 -7.51
CA PHE A 228 -7.66 -22.92 -7.91
C PHE A 228 -8.73 -21.92 -7.41
N PRO A 229 -10.06 -22.13 -7.62
CA PRO A 229 -11.06 -21.13 -7.25
C PRO A 229 -11.19 -20.93 -5.75
N ILE A 230 -11.01 -22.00 -4.98
CA ILE A 230 -11.07 -22.01 -3.52
C ILE A 230 -9.91 -21.18 -2.96
N LEU A 231 -8.70 -21.41 -3.48
CA LEU A 231 -7.50 -20.69 -3.03
C LEU A 231 -7.58 -19.18 -3.30
N ILE A 232 -8.01 -18.77 -4.49
CA ILE A 232 -8.24 -17.35 -4.80
C ILE A 232 -9.26 -16.72 -3.83
N THR A 233 -10.35 -17.44 -3.56
CA THR A 233 -11.41 -16.97 -2.66
C THR A 233 -10.89 -16.85 -1.23
N ALA A 234 -10.10 -17.81 -0.75
CA ALA A 234 -9.47 -17.76 0.56
C ALA A 234 -8.52 -16.55 0.71
N PHE A 235 -7.69 -16.28 -0.31
CA PHE A 235 -6.82 -15.09 -0.34
C PHE A 235 -7.59 -13.76 -0.41
N ARG A 236 -8.74 -13.73 -1.06
CA ARG A 236 -9.61 -12.56 -1.07
C ARG A 236 -10.27 -12.33 0.29
N ASN A 237 -10.74 -13.40 0.93
CA ASN A 237 -11.50 -13.32 2.17
C ASN A 237 -10.63 -13.10 3.41
N MET A 238 -9.37 -13.56 3.41
CA MET A 238 -8.46 -13.38 4.56
C MET A 238 -8.25 -11.91 4.98
N CYS A 239 -8.34 -10.97 4.04
CA CYS A 239 -8.17 -9.56 4.35
C CYS A 239 -9.42 -8.96 5.03
N LYS A 240 -10.58 -9.62 4.91
CA LYS A 240 -11.87 -9.20 5.47
C LYS A 240 -12.26 -10.00 6.72
N ASP A 241 -11.44 -10.96 7.12
CA ASP A 241 -11.72 -11.80 8.28
C ASP A 241 -11.76 -10.98 9.57
N LYS A 242 -12.62 -11.37 10.52
CA LYS A 242 -12.78 -10.66 11.79
C LYS A 242 -11.46 -10.57 12.58
N GLN A 243 -10.55 -11.52 12.41
CA GLN A 243 -9.25 -11.48 13.07
C GLN A 243 -8.39 -10.30 12.61
N THR A 244 -8.61 -9.79 11.40
CA THR A 244 -7.94 -8.60 10.88
C THR A 244 -8.48 -7.30 11.48
N LEU A 245 -9.62 -7.31 12.19
CA LEU A 245 -10.13 -6.15 12.95
C LEU A 245 -9.33 -5.93 14.24
N TYR A 246 -8.71 -6.97 14.79
CA TYR A 246 -7.89 -6.93 15.99
C TYR A 246 -6.48 -6.40 15.68
N CYS A 247 -6.42 -5.12 15.29
CA CYS A 247 -5.22 -4.48 14.74
C CYS A 247 -3.99 -4.60 15.67
N HIS A 248 -4.17 -4.53 17.00
CA HIS A 248 -3.06 -4.66 17.94
C HIS A 248 -2.46 -6.06 17.93
N GLN A 249 -3.29 -7.09 18.05
CA GLN A 249 -2.86 -8.49 17.99
C GLN A 249 -2.25 -8.83 16.63
N PHE A 250 -2.82 -8.29 15.55
CA PHE A 250 -2.30 -8.49 14.19
C PHE A 250 -0.87 -7.95 14.06
N ILE A 251 -0.62 -6.70 14.47
CA ILE A 251 0.71 -6.08 14.41
C ILE A 251 1.69 -6.74 15.37
N GLU A 252 1.25 -7.14 16.56
CA GLU A 252 2.08 -7.86 17.53
C GLU A 252 2.55 -9.21 16.96
N SER A 253 1.63 -10.01 16.41
CA SER A 253 1.93 -11.28 15.74
C SER A 253 2.84 -11.06 14.53
N MET A 254 2.62 -10.00 13.75
CA MET A 254 3.43 -9.66 12.59
C MET A 254 4.92 -9.52 12.90
N PHE A 255 5.25 -8.91 14.04
CA PHE A 255 6.63 -8.73 14.45
C PHE A 255 7.23 -9.88 15.26
N ARG A 256 6.41 -10.75 15.86
CA ARG A 256 6.88 -11.94 16.61
C ARG A 256 7.02 -13.18 15.73
N SER A 257 6.03 -13.47 14.89
CA SER A 257 5.82 -14.80 14.27
C SER A 257 6.74 -15.11 13.09
N HIS A 258 7.38 -14.11 12.48
CA HIS A 258 8.13 -14.26 11.23
C HIS A 258 9.65 -14.19 11.42
N GLY A 259 10.13 -14.07 12.66
CA GLY A 259 11.54 -13.89 12.97
C GLY A 259 12.16 -12.68 12.27
N SER A 260 13.47 -12.78 12.02
CA SER A 260 14.21 -11.74 11.31
C SER A 260 13.81 -11.69 9.83
N LEU A 261 13.64 -10.45 9.34
CA LEU A 261 13.49 -10.13 7.92
C LEU A 261 14.36 -8.90 7.64
N PRO A 262 15.68 -9.07 7.47
CA PRO A 262 16.60 -7.96 7.24
C PRO A 262 16.32 -7.28 5.89
N LYS A 263 16.52 -5.95 5.83
CA LYS A 263 16.43 -5.20 4.56
C LYS A 263 17.40 -5.75 3.51
N SER A 264 18.59 -6.19 3.94
CA SER A 264 19.60 -6.81 3.07
C SER A 264 19.12 -8.10 2.39
N LYS A 265 18.35 -8.94 3.10
CA LYS A 265 17.76 -10.15 2.51
C LYS A 265 16.75 -9.79 1.41
N ILE A 266 15.87 -8.82 1.68
CA ILE A 266 14.88 -8.35 0.69
C ILE A 266 15.59 -7.75 -0.52
N ALA A 267 16.59 -6.89 -0.30
CA ALA A 267 17.36 -6.29 -1.38
C ALA A 267 18.07 -7.34 -2.26
N LYS A 268 18.68 -8.36 -1.64
CA LYS A 268 19.30 -9.48 -2.38
C LYS A 268 18.28 -10.22 -3.25
N LEU A 269 17.11 -10.54 -2.70
CA LEU A 269 16.05 -11.22 -3.45
C LEU A 269 15.50 -10.35 -4.59
N ARG A 270 15.32 -9.04 -4.35
CA ARG A 270 14.91 -8.09 -5.40
C ARG A 270 15.90 -8.08 -6.55
N ASN A 271 17.19 -7.90 -6.27
CA ASN A 271 18.21 -7.89 -7.31
C ASN A 271 18.23 -9.20 -8.13
N GLN A 272 18.12 -10.34 -7.44
CA GLN A 272 18.04 -11.65 -8.09
C GLN A 272 16.84 -11.75 -9.03
N PHE A 273 15.64 -11.36 -8.57
CA PHE A 273 14.43 -11.49 -9.38
C PHE A 273 14.29 -10.42 -10.46
N THR A 274 14.87 -9.23 -10.26
CA THR A 274 15.01 -8.23 -11.33
C THR A 274 15.85 -8.78 -12.47
N GLN A 275 17.04 -9.32 -12.18
CA GLN A 275 17.89 -9.94 -13.19
C GLN A 275 17.21 -11.12 -13.88
N GLN A 276 16.49 -11.94 -13.12
CA GLN A 276 15.72 -13.05 -13.70
C GLN A 276 14.68 -12.55 -14.71
N ILE A 277 13.87 -11.55 -14.35
CA ILE A 277 12.87 -10.99 -15.27
C ILE A 277 13.55 -10.37 -16.49
N GLU A 278 14.63 -9.61 -16.30
CA GLU A 278 15.36 -8.97 -17.39
C GLU A 278 15.92 -10.01 -18.38
N ASN A 279 16.46 -11.13 -17.88
CA ASN A 279 16.93 -12.25 -18.70
C ASN A 279 15.77 -12.97 -19.41
N ASP A 280 14.65 -13.20 -18.72
CA ASP A 280 13.47 -13.87 -19.30
C ASP A 280 12.78 -12.99 -20.36
N THR A 281 12.88 -11.66 -20.26
CA THR A 281 12.44 -10.70 -21.29
C THR A 281 13.52 -10.40 -22.34
N GLY A 282 14.75 -10.81 -22.04
CA GLY A 282 15.95 -10.61 -22.84
C GLY A 282 16.32 -11.89 -23.58
N ASP A 283 15.39 -12.41 -24.38
CA ASP A 283 15.73 -13.17 -25.58
C ASP A 283 15.80 -12.19 -26.78
N PRO A 284 17.01 -11.75 -27.14
CA PRO A 284 17.32 -11.31 -28.49
C PRO A 284 18.34 -12.27 -29.13
N GLU A 285 17.88 -13.10 -30.05
CA GLU A 285 18.35 -13.11 -31.45
C GLU A 285 17.25 -13.67 -32.36
#